data_AF-A0A7X8Y984-F1
#
_entry.id   AF-A0A7X8Y984-F1
#
_cell.length_a   1.000
_cell.length_b   1.000
_cell.length_c   1.000
_cell.angle_alpha   90.00
_cell.angle_beta   90.00
_cell.angle_gamma   90.00
#
_symmetry.space_group_name_H-M   'P 1'
#
loop_
_entity.id
_entity.type
_entity.pdbx_description
1 polymer ?
#
loop_
_entity_poly.entity_id
_entity_poly.type
_entity_poly.pdbx_seq_one_letter_code
_entity_poly.pdbx_strand_id
1 'polypeptide(L)'
;MKSKPSSSLTLLRQPPPYSYRSPRAPPTAAEEPSSAPIGRVKIASNFVQANGCHETTQQFVTKVPFSDRLDPSYRVLDGIEVVETAGNNGHVFRNFTWNADGTISYQLFANGAGTWIDAPRVFNVKVGGGYCHRAEGGSQGVDIYAHYRAE
;
A
#
# COMPACT_ATOMS: atom_id res chain seq x y z
N MET A 1 -86.79 17.52 -21.82
CA MET A 1 -86.45 17.31 -20.40
C MET A 1 -85.89 15.90 -20.21
N LYS A 2 -84.76 15.78 -19.49
CA LYS A 2 -84.08 14.55 -19.02
C LYS A 2 -83.45 13.59 -20.06
N SER A 3 -82.11 13.56 -20.10
CA SER A 3 -81.27 12.35 -20.04
C SER A 3 -79.81 12.79 -19.86
N LYS A 4 -79.25 12.64 -18.65
CA LYS A 4 -78.43 11.55 -18.09
C LYS A 4 -76.91 11.82 -18.26
N PRO A 5 -76.11 11.70 -17.17
CA PRO A 5 -74.68 12.01 -17.16
C PRO A 5 -73.83 10.85 -17.70
N SER A 6 -72.74 11.20 -18.40
CA SER A 6 -71.74 10.26 -18.91
C SER A 6 -70.60 10.13 -17.91
N SER A 7 -70.34 8.89 -17.48
CA SER A 7 -69.38 8.50 -16.46
C SER A 7 -67.94 8.50 -16.98
N SER A 8 -67.03 8.99 -16.13
CA SER A 8 -65.58 8.90 -16.25
C SER A 8 -65.09 7.45 -16.37
N LEU A 9 -64.24 7.18 -17.36
CA LEU A 9 -63.49 5.93 -17.48
C LEU A 9 -62.05 6.17 -17.00
N THR A 10 -61.74 5.64 -15.83
CA THR A 10 -60.41 5.68 -15.20
C THR A 10 -59.46 4.72 -15.92
N LEU A 11 -58.36 5.27 -16.43
CA LEU A 11 -57.27 4.54 -17.08
C LEU A 11 -56.55 3.64 -16.05
N LEU A 12 -56.65 2.32 -16.21
CA LEU A 12 -55.88 1.33 -15.43
C LEU A 12 -54.39 1.42 -15.77
N ARG A 13 -53.58 1.93 -14.84
CA ARG A 13 -52.10 1.80 -14.88
C ARG A 13 -51.71 0.38 -14.47
N GLN A 14 -51.00 -0.32 -15.35
CA GLN A 14 -50.31 -1.57 -15.04
C GLN A 14 -49.17 -1.31 -14.03
N PRO A 15 -48.91 -2.22 -13.06
CA PRO A 15 -47.70 -2.17 -12.25
C PRO A 15 -46.48 -2.68 -13.05
N PRO A 16 -45.26 -2.18 -12.78
CA PRO A 16 -44.04 -2.64 -13.47
C PRO A 16 -43.63 -4.06 -13.03
N PRO A 17 -42.81 -4.76 -13.85
CA PRO A 17 -42.38 -6.12 -13.54
C PRO A 17 -41.41 -6.16 -12.35
N TYR A 18 -41.57 -7.19 -11.53
CA TYR A 18 -40.72 -7.51 -10.39
C TYR A 18 -39.26 -7.74 -10.81
N SER A 19 -38.36 -6.86 -10.34
CA SER A 19 -36.92 -7.14 -10.33
C SER A 19 -36.60 -8.11 -9.19
N TYR A 20 -36.25 -9.35 -9.51
CA TYR A 20 -35.69 -10.30 -8.54
C TYR A 20 -34.32 -9.79 -8.07
N ARG A 21 -34.30 -9.20 -6.87
CA ARG A 21 -33.08 -8.83 -6.16
C ARG A 21 -32.42 -10.13 -5.68
N SER A 22 -31.35 -10.53 -6.34
CA SER A 22 -30.51 -11.66 -5.92
C SER A 22 -30.10 -11.46 -4.44
N PRO A 23 -30.20 -12.48 -3.56
CA PRO A 23 -29.70 -12.35 -2.21
C PRO A 23 -28.20 -12.09 -2.26
N ARG A 24 -27.78 -10.94 -1.74
CA ARG A 24 -26.38 -10.61 -1.51
C ARG A 24 -25.84 -11.67 -0.55
N ALA A 25 -24.96 -12.55 -1.03
CA ALA A 25 -24.24 -13.47 -0.15
C ALA A 25 -23.59 -12.63 0.97
N PRO A 26 -23.71 -13.03 2.25
CA PRO A 26 -22.98 -12.34 3.30
C PRO A 26 -21.49 -12.37 2.98
N PRO A 27 -20.72 -11.31 3.29
CA PRO A 27 -19.28 -11.38 3.16
C PRO A 27 -18.80 -12.56 4.00
N THR A 28 -18.15 -13.52 3.36
CA THR A 28 -17.47 -14.62 4.03
C THR A 28 -16.53 -13.98 5.05
N ALA A 29 -16.84 -14.12 6.34
CA ALA A 29 -15.91 -13.75 7.39
C ALA A 29 -14.62 -14.51 7.10
N ALA A 30 -13.52 -13.80 6.86
CA ALA A 30 -12.22 -14.43 6.73
C ALA A 30 -12.00 -15.24 8.01
N GLU A 31 -11.85 -16.56 7.86
CA GLU A 31 -11.56 -17.46 8.97
C GLU A 31 -10.29 -16.96 9.65
N GLU A 32 -10.41 -16.55 10.91
CA GLU A 32 -9.25 -16.24 11.74
C GLU A 32 -8.42 -17.52 11.83
N PRO A 33 -7.11 -17.49 11.49
CA PRO A 33 -6.29 -18.70 11.50
C PRO A 33 -6.37 -19.37 12.87
N SER A 34 -6.87 -20.61 12.92
CA SER A 34 -7.21 -21.29 14.17
C SER A 34 -5.99 -21.70 15.03
N SER A 35 -4.79 -21.29 14.63
CA SER A 35 -3.54 -21.55 15.34
C SER A 35 -2.59 -20.38 15.13
N ALA A 36 -1.90 -19.98 16.20
CA ALA A 36 -0.85 -18.98 16.07
C ALA A 36 0.28 -19.52 15.18
N PRO A 37 0.87 -18.68 14.33
CA PRO A 37 1.99 -19.08 13.50
C PRO A 37 3.18 -19.50 14.37
N ILE A 38 3.87 -20.54 13.94
CA ILE A 38 5.16 -20.97 14.50
C ILE A 38 6.24 -20.79 13.43
N GLY A 39 7.44 -20.40 13.84
CA GLY A 39 8.58 -20.20 12.94
C GLY A 39 8.52 -18.88 12.17
N ARG A 40 9.11 -18.86 10.97
CA ARG A 40 9.35 -17.65 10.15
C ARG A 40 8.18 -17.38 9.21
N VAL A 41 7.50 -16.25 9.38
CA VAL A 41 6.36 -15.82 8.56
C VAL A 41 6.65 -14.49 7.89
N LYS A 42 6.43 -14.41 6.57
CA LYS A 42 6.50 -13.15 5.84
C LYS A 42 5.28 -12.28 6.18
N ILE A 43 5.51 -11.09 6.72
CA ILE A 43 4.46 -10.15 7.15
C ILE A 43 4.35 -8.91 6.26
N ALA A 44 5.40 -8.59 5.49
CA ALA A 44 5.33 -7.53 4.48
C ALA A 44 6.32 -7.74 3.34
N SER A 45 6.02 -7.10 2.21
CA SER A 45 6.91 -6.91 1.07
C SER A 45 6.64 -5.53 0.52
N ASN A 46 7.67 -4.67 0.52
CA ASN A 46 7.53 -3.29 0.07
C ASN A 46 8.67 -2.91 -0.87
N PHE A 47 8.36 -2.02 -1.80
CA PHE A 47 9.28 -1.61 -2.84
C PHE A 47 9.05 -0.14 -3.17
N VAL A 48 10.14 0.59 -3.38
CA VAL A 48 10.13 1.97 -3.89
C VAL A 48 11.13 2.10 -5.03
N GLN A 49 10.80 2.97 -5.97
CA GLN A 49 11.65 3.29 -7.11
C GLN A 49 11.75 4.81 -7.24
N ALA A 50 12.94 5.26 -7.58
CA ALA A 50 13.24 6.64 -7.90
C ALA A 50 13.66 6.75 -9.37
N ASN A 51 13.20 7.79 -10.06
CA ASN A 51 13.44 7.96 -11.49
C ASN A 51 14.55 8.98 -11.74
N GLY A 52 15.45 8.67 -12.68
CA GLY A 52 16.46 9.59 -13.15
C GLY A 52 17.47 10.00 -12.09
N CYS A 53 17.36 11.24 -11.61
CA CYS A 53 18.25 11.89 -10.64
C CYS A 53 17.47 12.38 -9.42
N HIS A 54 16.21 11.94 -9.29
CA HIS A 54 15.36 12.30 -8.19
C HIS A 54 15.45 11.25 -7.09
N GLU A 55 15.13 11.67 -5.88
CA GLU A 55 14.94 10.79 -4.74
C GLU A 55 13.47 10.45 -4.56
N THR A 56 13.20 9.32 -3.91
CA THR A 56 11.87 8.89 -3.50
C THR A 56 11.98 8.27 -2.12
N THR A 57 11.19 8.81 -1.19
CA THR A 57 11.01 8.23 0.15
C THR A 57 9.55 7.87 0.32
N GLN A 58 9.27 6.66 0.80
CA GLN A 58 7.94 6.26 1.23
C GLN A 58 7.99 5.66 2.63
N GLN A 59 6.97 5.99 3.42
CA GLN A 59 6.77 5.43 4.74
C GLN A 59 5.76 4.30 4.66
N PHE A 60 6.06 3.21 5.36
CA PHE A 60 5.21 2.04 5.46
C PHE A 60 4.90 1.77 6.93
N VAL A 61 3.71 1.20 7.15
CA VAL A 61 3.29 0.68 8.44
C VAL A 61 2.84 -0.76 8.22
N THR A 62 3.37 -1.69 8.99
CA THR A 62 3.06 -3.12 8.88
C THR A 62 2.52 -3.62 10.21
N LYS A 63 1.38 -4.31 10.19
CA LYS A 63 0.86 -4.98 11.37
C LYS A 63 1.67 -6.24 11.64
N VAL A 64 2.09 -6.42 12.89
CA VAL A 64 2.70 -7.67 13.32
C VAL A 64 1.62 -8.52 13.99
N PRO A 65 1.22 -9.65 13.39
CA PRO A 65 0.26 -10.54 14.03
C PRO A 65 0.92 -11.22 15.24
N PHE A 66 0.17 -11.47 16.31
CA PHE A 66 0.64 -12.18 17.51
C PHE A 66 1.98 -11.68 18.06
N SER A 67 2.15 -10.36 18.16
CA SER A 67 3.43 -9.72 18.55
C SER A 67 3.95 -10.16 19.93
N ASP A 68 3.06 -10.62 20.80
CA ASP A 68 3.36 -11.22 22.11
C ASP A 68 4.11 -12.56 22.02
N ARG A 69 4.05 -13.26 20.89
CA ARG A 69 4.65 -14.58 20.66
C ARG A 69 5.95 -14.55 19.86
N LEU A 70 6.46 -13.35 19.57
CA LEU A 70 7.72 -13.20 18.85
C LEU A 70 8.87 -13.86 19.62
N ASP A 71 9.82 -14.40 18.86
CA ASP A 71 11.05 -14.97 19.39
C ASP A 71 12.14 -13.88 19.52
N PRO A 72 12.41 -13.36 20.73
CA PRO A 72 13.42 -12.33 20.98
C PRO A 72 14.83 -12.91 20.87
N SER A 73 14.99 -14.24 20.75
CA SER A 73 16.28 -14.84 20.45
C SER A 73 16.82 -14.37 19.08
N TYR A 74 15.94 -13.87 18.21
CA TYR A 74 16.30 -13.19 16.97
C TYR A 74 16.56 -11.68 17.22
N ARG A 75 17.83 -11.36 17.46
CA ARG A 75 18.27 -10.23 18.32
C ARG A 75 18.29 -8.83 17.72
N VAL A 76 17.97 -8.63 16.45
CA VAL A 76 18.13 -7.30 15.83
C VAL A 76 16.88 -6.44 16.04
N LEU A 77 15.69 -7.04 16.04
CA LEU A 77 14.41 -6.33 16.11
C LEU A 77 13.33 -7.14 16.87
N ASP A 78 13.72 -7.84 17.94
CA ASP A 78 12.82 -8.62 18.81
C ASP A 78 11.93 -9.62 18.05
N GLY A 79 12.55 -10.49 17.24
CA GLY A 79 11.80 -11.46 16.43
C GLY A 79 11.44 -10.98 15.03
N ILE A 80 11.81 -9.76 14.64
CA ILE A 80 11.66 -9.27 13.26
C ILE A 80 12.96 -9.41 12.47
N GLU A 81 12.85 -9.92 11.25
CA GLU A 81 13.90 -9.99 10.26
C GLU A 81 13.51 -9.11 9.07
N VAL A 82 14.44 -8.28 8.61
CA VAL A 82 14.29 -7.48 7.40
C VAL A 82 15.29 -7.99 6.38
N VAL A 83 14.80 -8.40 5.22
CA VAL A 83 15.61 -8.90 4.10
C VAL A 83 15.50 -7.91 2.96
N GLU A 84 16.62 -7.37 2.50
CA GLU A 84 16.63 -6.56 1.29
C GLU A 84 16.41 -7.46 0.06
N THR A 85 15.41 -7.12 -0.76
CA THR A 85 15.01 -7.88 -1.94
C THR A 85 15.35 -7.17 -3.24
N ALA A 86 15.56 -5.85 -3.20
CA ALA A 86 16.06 -5.05 -4.30
C ALA A 86 16.85 -3.87 -3.74
N GLY A 87 17.95 -3.53 -4.39
CA GLY A 87 18.77 -2.39 -4.01
C GLY A 87 19.69 -2.03 -5.16
N ASN A 88 19.45 -0.88 -5.79
CA ASN A 88 20.37 -0.33 -6.79
C ASN A 88 20.44 1.19 -6.69
N ASN A 89 21.62 1.72 -7.00
CA ASN A 89 21.94 3.13 -6.81
C ASN A 89 21.68 3.56 -5.36
N GLY A 90 21.59 4.85 -5.02
CA GLY A 90 21.48 5.23 -3.60
C GLY A 90 20.21 4.67 -2.97
N HIS A 91 20.31 3.76 -1.99
CA HIS A 91 19.15 3.15 -1.34
C HIS A 91 19.39 2.97 0.16
N VAL A 92 18.32 3.11 0.96
CA VAL A 92 18.39 2.99 2.42
C VAL A 92 17.05 2.50 2.98
N PHE A 93 17.11 1.53 3.91
CA PHE A 93 16.05 1.24 4.88
C PHE A 93 16.33 1.99 6.19
N ARG A 94 15.37 2.78 6.70
CA ARG A 94 15.57 3.62 7.89
C ARG A 94 14.30 3.85 8.70
N ASN A 95 14.47 4.49 9.87
CA ASN A 95 13.39 4.95 10.74
C ASN A 95 12.45 3.82 11.18
N PHE A 96 13.03 2.66 11.50
CA PHE A 96 12.28 1.53 12.03
C PHE A 96 11.86 1.79 13.48
N THR A 97 10.55 1.75 13.73
CA THR A 97 9.97 2.03 15.04
C THR A 97 8.85 1.05 15.33
N TRP A 98 8.88 0.46 16.53
CA TRP A 98 7.76 -0.28 17.09
C TRP A 98 6.71 0.69 17.64
N ASN A 99 5.47 0.57 17.19
CA ASN A 99 4.34 1.36 17.67
C ASN A 99 3.59 0.61 18.78
N ALA A 100 2.96 1.35 19.68
CA ALA A 100 2.22 0.77 20.81
C ALA A 100 1.00 -0.07 20.39
N ASP A 101 0.51 0.07 19.16
CA ASP A 101 -0.62 -0.70 18.60
C ASP A 101 -0.19 -2.05 17.99
N GLY A 102 1.06 -2.47 18.18
CA GLY A 102 1.60 -3.72 17.63
C GLY A 102 1.85 -3.65 16.12
N THR A 103 2.09 -2.45 15.58
CA THR A 103 2.58 -2.25 14.21
C THR A 103 4.05 -1.80 14.24
N ILE A 104 4.72 -1.92 13.10
CA ILE A 104 6.05 -1.37 12.85
C ILE A 104 5.96 -0.30 11.78
N SER A 105 6.55 0.86 12.03
CA SER A 105 6.72 1.96 11.07
C SER A 105 8.14 1.95 10.53
N TYR A 106 8.33 2.17 9.24
CA TYR A 106 9.65 2.29 8.61
C TYR A 106 9.59 3.08 7.31
N GLN A 107 10.76 3.46 6.80
CA GLN A 107 10.89 4.18 5.54
C GLN A 107 11.83 3.47 4.59
N LEU A 108 11.43 3.42 3.32
CA LEU A 108 12.30 3.07 2.22
C LEU A 108 12.68 4.33 1.46
N PHE A 109 13.96 4.46 1.17
CA PHE A 109 14.54 5.52 0.39
C PHE A 109 15.25 4.93 -0.83
N ALA A 110 14.99 5.52 -1.99
CA ALA A 110 15.73 5.26 -3.22
C ALA A 110 16.12 6.59 -3.87
N ASN A 111 17.27 6.61 -4.51
CA ASN A 111 17.82 7.74 -5.24
C ASN A 111 18.36 7.26 -6.59
N GLY A 112 17.92 7.93 -7.65
CA GLY A 112 18.46 7.68 -8.99
C GLY A 112 19.95 8.02 -9.08
N ALA A 113 20.67 7.34 -9.97
CA ALA A 113 22.09 7.60 -10.22
C ALA A 113 22.34 8.76 -11.19
N GLY A 114 21.28 9.31 -11.78
CA GLY A 114 21.41 10.46 -12.66
C GLY A 114 21.95 11.69 -11.96
N THR A 115 22.46 12.62 -12.76
CA THR A 115 22.93 13.92 -12.27
C THR A 115 22.08 15.03 -12.88
N TRP A 116 21.58 15.95 -12.05
CA TRP A 116 20.88 17.13 -12.55
C TRP A 116 21.88 18.13 -13.13
N ILE A 117 21.69 18.46 -14.41
CA ILE A 117 22.46 19.48 -15.12
C ILE A 117 21.60 20.73 -15.19
N ASP A 118 22.06 21.79 -14.52
CA ASP A 118 21.41 23.09 -14.56
C ASP A 118 21.43 23.70 -15.98
N ALA A 119 20.40 24.47 -16.29
CA ALA A 119 20.36 25.23 -17.53
C ALA A 119 21.53 26.23 -17.63
N PRO A 120 22.06 26.48 -18.85
CA PRO A 120 23.10 27.48 -19.04
C PRO A 120 22.60 28.88 -18.64
N ARG A 121 23.54 29.71 -18.17
CA ARG A 121 23.27 31.12 -17.83
C ARG A 121 23.86 32.04 -18.88
N VAL A 122 23.07 33.00 -19.35
CA VAL A 122 23.52 34.08 -20.24
C VAL A 122 23.23 35.40 -19.52
N PHE A 123 24.25 36.26 -19.37
CA PHE A 123 24.16 37.50 -18.57
C PHE A 123 23.57 37.28 -17.16
N ASN A 124 23.95 36.19 -16.49
CA ASN A 124 23.46 35.78 -15.17
C ASN A 124 21.95 35.43 -15.10
N VAL A 125 21.27 35.29 -16.24
CA VAL A 125 19.88 34.81 -16.34
C VAL A 125 19.89 33.34 -16.78
N LYS A 126 19.17 32.47 -16.07
CA LYS A 126 18.97 31.06 -16.48
C LYS A 126 18.10 31.04 -17.75
N VAL A 127 18.59 30.41 -18.82
CA VAL A 127 17.86 30.26 -20.09
C VAL A 127 17.49 28.80 -20.29
N GLY A 128 16.20 28.46 -20.16
CA GLY A 128 15.67 27.10 -20.30
C GLY A 128 15.52 26.32 -18.98
N GLY A 129 15.11 25.06 -19.10
CA GLY A 129 15.03 24.10 -17.99
C GLY A 129 16.32 23.28 -17.87
N GLY A 130 16.68 22.89 -16.65
CA GLY A 130 17.72 21.86 -16.45
C GLY A 130 17.24 20.50 -16.95
N TYR A 131 18.16 19.55 -17.04
CA TYR A 131 17.84 18.18 -17.45
C TYR A 131 18.59 17.15 -16.61
N CYS A 132 18.04 15.94 -16.59
CA CYS A 132 18.65 14.82 -15.89
C CYS A 132 19.59 14.06 -16.82
N HIS A 133 20.90 14.14 -16.58
CA HIS A 133 21.91 13.38 -17.33
C HIS A 133 22.05 11.97 -16.75
N ARG A 134 22.21 10.95 -17.62
CA ARG A 134 22.28 9.52 -17.25
C ARG A 134 21.14 9.12 -16.32
N ALA A 135 19.90 9.24 -16.80
CA ALA A 135 18.68 9.07 -16.03
C ALA A 135 18.41 7.61 -15.57
N GLU A 136 19.41 6.91 -15.07
CA GLU A 136 19.31 5.60 -14.43
C GLU A 136 18.60 5.78 -13.09
N GLY A 137 17.42 5.14 -12.95
CA GLY A 137 16.67 5.17 -11.71
C GLY A 137 17.34 4.38 -10.57
N GLY A 138 16.82 4.52 -9.36
CA GLY A 138 17.23 3.74 -8.18
C GLY A 138 16.06 2.99 -7.58
N SER A 139 16.32 2.02 -6.72
CA SER A 139 15.27 1.24 -6.08
C SER A 139 15.70 0.69 -4.73
N GLN A 140 14.71 0.47 -3.88
CA GLN A 140 14.83 -0.23 -2.61
C GLN A 140 13.64 -1.15 -2.42
N GLY A 141 13.88 -2.42 -2.11
CA GLY A 141 12.88 -3.42 -1.79
C GLY A 141 13.25 -4.15 -0.51
N VAL A 142 12.26 -4.38 0.34
CA VAL A 142 12.44 -5.19 1.56
C VAL A 142 11.29 -6.19 1.71
N ASP A 143 11.63 -7.37 2.22
CA ASP A 143 10.70 -8.30 2.82
C ASP A 143 10.88 -8.27 4.33
N ILE A 144 9.76 -8.29 5.06
CA ILE A 144 9.78 -8.35 6.53
C ILE A 144 9.21 -9.69 6.96
N TYR A 145 9.94 -10.37 7.83
CA TYR A 145 9.55 -11.63 8.44
C TYR A 145 9.44 -11.50 9.96
N ALA A 146 8.43 -12.15 10.53
CA ALA A 146 8.28 -12.35 11.96
C ALA A 146 8.65 -13.79 12.31
N HIS A 147 9.45 -13.95 13.37
CA HIS A 147 9.83 -15.24 13.94
C HIS A 147 9.04 -15.47 15.21
N TYR A 148 8.28 -16.54 15.24
CA TYR A 148 7.45 -16.94 16.38
C TYR A 148 8.04 -18.15 17.07
N ARG A 149 7.96 -18.16 18.41
CA ARG A 149 8.38 -19.30 19.22
C ARG A 149 7.45 -20.49 18.98
N ALA A 150 8.00 -21.70 19.00
CA ALA A 150 7.18 -22.88 19.24
C ALA A 150 6.79 -22.88 20.72
N GLU A 151 5.50 -23.04 21.02
CA GLU A 151 5.00 -23.21 22.39
C GLU A 151 5.45 -24.54 23.00
#